data_AF-D7VJS8-F1
#
_entry.id   AF-D7VJS8-F1
#
_cell.length_a   1.000
_cell.length_b   1.000
_cell.length_c   1.000
_cell.angle_alpha   90.00
_cell.angle_beta   90.00
_cell.angle_gamma   90.00
#
_symmetry.space_group_name_H-M   'P 1'
#
loop_
_entity.id
_entity.type
_entity.pdbx_description
1 polymer ?
#
loop_
_entity_poly.entity_id
_entity_poly.type
_entity_poly.pdbx_seq_one_letter_code
_entity_poly.pdbx_strand_id
1 'polypeptide(L)'
;MPGKWFQISLFNFAIAAYMGLLLRYAGVYTIGNINFKFLLHGHSHGAMLGWIYLALTALIYDRFAEQSKQSEKYFKILFIVSQIAVIGMFIFFPVQGYAVYSIIFSTLHLLCSYTFVYLIWKFRKREHNPGSTLLKTALGFMLISTLGVWCLGPAVGLMGNTSAFFQVAIQFFLHFQFNGWFVIAVLAIAFYFFRIAFQAKDWKVFYILLLLSVVLTFALPLSWYLKNPLLYWVHAAGILTQLAAFVILYRSVRFQVHGILKTYSATERILFSYSGLTLFIKIIIPLLLLYPPMMEAVHYIRHLVVGFIHLLMLGTISGSLLLFAMRSGWLNISSYGIRFSSYLLIIGFTLTEILLLLQGLSIYMGWPLVPYYPFLLFGASIVLCVAVLLLFIFSFIPKRQYKESNVKV
;
A
#
# COMPACT_ATOMS: atom_id res chain seq x y z
N MET A 1 -4.09 -1.77 -22.90
CA MET A 1 -5.21 -1.46 -21.99
C MET A 1 -4.75 -1.26 -20.53
N PRO A 2 -3.97 -2.17 -19.90
CA PRO A 2 -3.58 -2.05 -18.49
C PRO A 2 -2.79 -0.77 -18.14
N GLY A 3 -1.95 -0.27 -19.06
CA GLY A 3 -1.26 1.01 -18.87
C GLY A 3 -2.21 2.20 -18.69
N LYS A 4 -3.37 2.23 -19.37
CA LYS A 4 -4.39 3.27 -19.18
C LYS A 4 -5.06 3.16 -17.81
N TRP A 5 -5.28 1.94 -17.33
CA TRP A 5 -5.81 1.70 -15.98
C TRP A 5 -4.84 2.22 -14.92
N PHE A 6 -3.54 1.95 -15.09
CA PHE A 6 -2.51 2.50 -14.21
C PHE A 6 -2.46 4.02 -14.23
N GLN A 7 -2.60 4.66 -15.41
CA GLN A 7 -2.69 6.13 -15.52
C GLN A 7 -3.91 6.70 -14.78
N ILE A 8 -5.06 6.03 -14.84
CA ILE A 8 -6.26 6.40 -14.06
C ILE A 8 -6.01 6.24 -12.56
N SER A 9 -5.36 5.15 -12.14
CA SER A 9 -4.95 4.99 -10.74
C SER A 9 -4.00 6.11 -10.30
N LEU A 10 -3.06 6.52 -11.15
CA LEU A 10 -2.11 7.59 -10.87
C LEU A 10 -2.81 8.95 -10.77
N PHE A 11 -3.87 9.17 -11.53
CA PHE A 11 -4.76 10.32 -11.35
C PHE A 11 -5.45 10.30 -9.98
N ASN A 12 -6.00 9.15 -9.58
CA ASN A 12 -6.59 8.99 -8.24
C ASN A 12 -5.53 9.23 -7.14
N PHE A 13 -4.28 8.83 -7.36
CA PHE A 13 -3.19 9.13 -6.45
C PHE A 13 -2.94 10.63 -6.34
N ALA A 14 -2.97 11.37 -7.44
CA ALA A 14 -2.85 12.82 -7.42
C ALA A 14 -3.98 13.49 -6.62
N ILE A 15 -5.24 13.05 -6.80
CA ILE A 15 -6.37 13.52 -5.99
C ILE A 15 -6.14 13.21 -4.51
N ALA A 16 -5.76 11.97 -4.18
CA ALA A 16 -5.51 11.57 -2.80
C ALA A 16 -4.35 12.37 -2.19
N ALA A 17 -3.27 12.62 -2.93
CA ALA A 17 -2.13 13.43 -2.50
C ALA A 17 -2.55 14.89 -2.24
N TYR A 18 -3.41 15.45 -3.09
CA TYR A 18 -3.97 16.79 -2.88
C TYR A 18 -4.85 16.85 -1.62
N MET A 19 -5.71 15.86 -1.38
CA MET A 19 -6.48 15.77 -0.13
C MET A 19 -5.55 15.62 1.09
N GLY A 20 -4.46 14.87 0.95
CA GLY A 20 -3.41 14.75 1.96
C GLY A 20 -2.73 16.09 2.26
N LEU A 21 -2.44 16.86 1.21
CA LEU A 21 -1.89 18.22 1.33
C LEU A 21 -2.87 19.15 2.05
N LEU A 22 -4.17 19.09 1.73
CA LEU A 22 -5.21 19.82 2.45
C LEU A 22 -5.25 19.42 3.93
N LEU A 23 -5.16 18.13 4.27
CA LEU A 23 -5.10 17.70 5.67
C LEU A 23 -3.87 18.27 6.41
N ARG A 24 -2.74 18.48 5.72
CA ARG A 24 -1.57 19.15 6.30
C ARG A 24 -1.75 20.66 6.42
N TYR A 25 -2.38 21.28 5.43
CA TYR A 25 -2.79 22.69 5.49
C TYR A 25 -3.67 22.96 6.72
N ALA A 26 -4.52 22.01 7.11
CA ALA A 26 -5.39 22.10 8.29
C ALA A 26 -4.64 22.27 9.60
N GLY A 27 -3.38 21.82 9.66
CA GLY A 27 -2.51 21.98 10.81
C GLY A 27 -1.84 23.36 10.87
N VAL A 28 -1.91 24.14 9.78
CA VAL A 28 -1.31 25.47 9.66
C VAL A 28 -2.39 26.56 9.73
N TYR A 29 -3.49 26.35 8.99
CA TYR A 29 -4.60 27.30 8.88
C TYR A 29 -5.95 26.55 8.95
N THR A 30 -7.00 27.29 9.33
CA THR A 30 -8.37 26.76 9.35
C THR A 30 -8.90 26.51 7.93
N ILE A 31 -9.44 25.33 7.65
CA ILE A 31 -9.98 24.96 6.33
C ILE A 31 -11.50 25.17 6.28
N GLY A 32 -11.94 26.43 6.25
CA GLY A 32 -13.35 26.81 6.04
C GLY A 32 -14.36 25.86 6.71
N ASN A 33 -15.33 25.38 5.93
CA ASN A 33 -16.39 24.46 6.39
C ASN A 33 -16.07 22.98 6.15
N ILE A 34 -14.82 22.61 5.82
CA ILE A 34 -14.46 21.21 5.52
C ILE A 34 -14.18 20.47 6.83
N ASN A 35 -14.94 19.39 7.09
CA ASN A 35 -14.70 18.54 8.24
C ASN A 35 -13.43 17.71 8.04
N PHE A 36 -12.45 17.85 8.95
CA PHE A 36 -11.17 17.15 8.89
C PHE A 36 -11.32 15.63 8.79
N LYS A 37 -12.22 15.03 9.59
CA LYS A 37 -12.42 13.57 9.60
C LYS A 37 -13.00 13.09 8.27
N PHE A 38 -13.91 13.86 7.69
CA PHE A 38 -14.57 13.52 6.42
C PHE A 38 -13.56 13.57 5.26
N LEU A 39 -12.73 14.62 5.22
CA LEU A 39 -11.63 14.73 4.29
C LEU A 39 -10.62 13.58 4.46
N LEU A 40 -10.31 13.21 5.71
CA LEU A 40 -9.43 12.07 6.02
C LEU A 40 -9.99 10.75 5.50
N HIS A 41 -11.31 10.52 5.59
CA HIS A 41 -11.94 9.33 5.02
C HIS A 41 -11.82 9.31 3.50
N GLY A 42 -12.09 10.43 2.82
CA GLY A 42 -11.92 10.52 1.37
C GLY A 42 -10.45 10.31 0.93
N HIS A 43 -9.50 10.92 1.64
CA HIS A 43 -8.07 10.73 1.38
C HIS A 43 -7.63 9.26 1.52
N SER A 44 -7.97 8.62 2.64
CA SER A 44 -7.56 7.25 2.93
C SER A 44 -8.18 6.23 1.97
N HIS A 45 -9.48 6.34 1.66
CA HIS A 45 -10.13 5.47 0.67
C HIS A 45 -9.59 5.71 -0.75
N GLY A 46 -9.36 6.97 -1.13
CA GLY A 46 -8.77 7.33 -2.41
C GLY A 46 -7.35 6.77 -2.59
N ALA A 47 -6.49 6.93 -1.59
CA ALA A 47 -5.13 6.41 -1.62
C ALA A 47 -5.09 4.87 -1.65
N MET A 48 -5.92 4.22 -0.84
CA MET A 48 -5.91 2.77 -0.70
C MET A 48 -6.63 2.05 -1.85
N LEU A 49 -7.85 2.48 -2.15
CA LEU A 49 -8.74 1.81 -3.11
C LEU A 49 -8.60 2.42 -4.51
N GLY A 50 -8.44 3.74 -4.62
CA GLY A 50 -8.28 4.43 -5.91
C GLY A 50 -6.88 4.34 -6.52
N TRP A 51 -5.83 4.40 -5.70
CA TRP A 51 -4.45 4.27 -6.16
C TRP A 51 -3.94 2.84 -6.04
N ILE A 52 -3.70 2.35 -4.82
CA ILE A 52 -2.98 1.08 -4.60
C ILE A 52 -3.75 -0.11 -5.17
N TYR A 53 -5.02 -0.27 -4.79
CA TYR A 53 -5.83 -1.40 -5.24
C TYR A 53 -5.97 -1.42 -6.78
N LEU A 54 -6.37 -0.31 -7.42
CA LEU A 54 -6.52 -0.27 -8.88
C LEU A 54 -5.20 -0.45 -9.64
N ALA A 55 -4.08 0.06 -9.13
CA ALA A 55 -2.77 -0.18 -9.73
C ALA A 55 -2.35 -1.66 -9.62
N LEU A 56 -2.61 -2.30 -8.47
CA LEU A 56 -2.40 -3.73 -8.29
C LEU A 56 -3.31 -4.56 -9.18
N THR A 57 -4.60 -4.22 -9.32
CA THR A 57 -5.49 -4.99 -10.20
C THR A 57 -5.05 -4.91 -11.66
N ALA A 58 -4.56 -3.74 -12.12
CA ALA A 58 -3.99 -3.60 -13.46
C ALA A 58 -2.75 -4.50 -13.66
N LEU A 59 -1.81 -4.51 -12.71
CA LEU A 59 -0.61 -5.37 -12.76
C LEU A 59 -0.96 -6.85 -12.65
N ILE A 60 -1.88 -7.22 -11.77
CA ILE A 60 -2.31 -8.61 -11.57
C ILE A 60 -3.00 -9.13 -12.84
N TYR A 61 -3.90 -8.35 -13.44
CA TYR A 61 -4.53 -8.69 -14.71
C TYR A 61 -3.48 -8.91 -15.81
N ASP A 62 -2.54 -7.97 -15.97
CA ASP A 62 -1.52 -8.06 -17.02
C ASP A 62 -0.61 -9.29 -16.87
N ARG A 63 -0.22 -9.61 -15.63
CA ARG A 63 0.79 -10.65 -15.37
C ARG A 63 0.21 -12.04 -15.14
N PHE A 64 -0.91 -12.13 -14.44
CA PHE A 64 -1.44 -13.41 -13.96
C PHE A 64 -2.75 -13.85 -14.65
N ALA A 65 -3.47 -12.96 -15.32
CA ALA A 65 -4.66 -13.34 -16.09
C ALA A 65 -4.33 -13.73 -17.54
N GLU A 66 -5.11 -14.66 -18.07
CA GLU A 66 -5.15 -15.02 -19.49
C GLU A 66 -5.61 -13.81 -20.31
N GLN A 67 -4.92 -13.55 -21.41
CA GLN A 67 -5.16 -12.40 -22.28
C GLN A 67 -6.14 -12.74 -23.42
N SER A 68 -7.29 -13.34 -23.07
CA SER A 68 -8.36 -13.62 -24.01
C SER A 68 -9.29 -12.41 -24.16
N LYS A 69 -9.97 -12.27 -25.31
CA LYS A 69 -10.97 -11.19 -25.53
C LYS A 69 -12.07 -11.18 -24.46
N GLN A 70 -12.46 -12.35 -23.97
CA GLN A 70 -13.49 -12.48 -22.93
C GLN A 70 -12.97 -11.99 -21.57
N SER A 71 -11.75 -12.38 -21.19
CA SER A 71 -11.07 -11.91 -19.99
C SER A 71 -10.95 -10.38 -20.01
N GLU A 72 -10.42 -9.82 -21.10
CA GLU A 72 -10.29 -8.38 -21.31
C GLU A 72 -11.61 -7.63 -21.10
N LYS A 73 -12.71 -8.12 -21.71
CA LYS A 73 -14.03 -7.50 -21.57
C LYS A 73 -14.48 -7.43 -20.11
N TYR A 74 -14.38 -8.53 -19.37
CA TYR A 74 -14.86 -8.58 -17.98
C TYR A 74 -13.99 -7.74 -17.03
N PHE A 75 -12.67 -7.80 -17.15
CA PHE A 75 -11.79 -6.97 -16.33
C PHE A 75 -11.94 -5.47 -16.65
N LYS A 76 -12.20 -5.11 -17.91
CA LYS A 76 -12.51 -3.71 -18.28
C LYS A 76 -13.78 -3.19 -17.63
N ILE A 77 -14.86 -3.97 -17.66
CA ILE A 77 -16.12 -3.59 -17.01
C ILE A 77 -15.89 -3.45 -15.50
N LEU A 78 -15.23 -4.43 -14.88
CA LEU A 78 -14.94 -4.42 -13.45
C LEU A 78 -14.09 -3.20 -13.05
N PHE A 79 -13.08 -2.85 -13.84
CA PHE A 79 -12.25 -1.68 -13.59
C PHE A 79 -13.07 -0.38 -13.65
N ILE A 80 -13.95 -0.24 -14.65
CA ILE A 80 -14.83 0.94 -14.78
C ILE A 80 -15.76 1.06 -13.57
N VAL A 81 -16.43 -0.02 -13.16
CA VAL A 81 -17.33 0.00 -12.01
C VAL A 81 -16.56 0.30 -10.71
N SER A 82 -15.37 -0.26 -10.54
CA SER A 82 -14.49 0.04 -9.40
C SER A 82 -14.07 1.51 -9.39
N GLN A 83 -13.78 2.10 -10.55
CA GLN A 83 -13.44 3.52 -10.68
C GLN A 83 -14.64 4.42 -10.36
N ILE A 84 -15.85 4.07 -10.80
CA ILE A 84 -17.08 4.79 -10.43
C ILE A 84 -17.24 4.77 -8.90
N ALA A 85 -16.99 3.63 -8.26
CA ALA A 85 -17.02 3.52 -6.81
C ALA A 85 -16.00 4.44 -6.12
N VAL A 86 -14.77 4.50 -6.65
CA VAL A 86 -13.72 5.40 -6.15
C VAL A 86 -14.09 6.86 -6.32
N ILE A 87 -14.64 7.28 -7.47
CA ILE A 87 -15.11 8.65 -7.69
C ILE A 87 -16.22 9.01 -6.70
N GLY A 88 -17.18 8.10 -6.49
CA GLY A 88 -18.20 8.28 -5.46
C GLY A 88 -17.60 8.46 -4.07
N MET A 89 -16.61 7.65 -3.69
CA MET A 89 -15.91 7.80 -2.41
C MET A 89 -15.14 9.13 -2.29
N PHE A 90 -14.50 9.61 -3.36
CA PHE A 90 -13.83 10.91 -3.36
C PHE A 90 -14.78 12.08 -3.13
N ILE A 91 -16.02 11.98 -3.58
CA ILE A 91 -17.04 13.04 -3.44
C ILE A 91 -17.77 12.92 -2.10
N PHE A 92 -18.34 11.75 -1.83
CA PHE A 92 -19.30 11.62 -0.73
C PHE A 92 -18.64 11.50 0.64
N PHE A 93 -17.41 10.97 0.77
CA PHE A 93 -16.74 10.97 2.08
C PHE A 93 -16.46 12.39 2.58
N PRO A 94 -15.85 13.31 1.80
CA PRO A 94 -15.64 14.69 2.24
C PRO A 94 -16.93 15.47 2.51
N VAL A 95 -18.02 15.18 1.80
CA VAL A 95 -19.29 15.91 1.92
C VAL A 95 -20.09 15.49 3.15
N GLN A 96 -20.19 14.19 3.44
CA GLN A 96 -21.13 13.68 4.46
C GLN A 96 -20.50 12.67 5.44
N GLY A 97 -19.19 12.40 5.34
CA GLY A 97 -18.53 11.44 6.20
C GLY A 97 -19.00 10.01 5.94
N TYR A 98 -19.13 9.20 6.99
CA TYR A 98 -19.72 7.87 6.93
C TYR A 98 -21.25 7.94 6.96
N ALA A 99 -21.85 8.16 5.79
CA ALA A 99 -23.29 8.18 5.59
C ALA A 99 -23.71 7.34 4.37
N VAL A 100 -24.99 7.42 3.98
CA VAL A 100 -25.61 6.51 3.01
C VAL A 100 -24.82 6.40 1.70
N TYR A 101 -24.59 7.50 0.97
CA TYR A 101 -23.89 7.44 -0.32
C TYR A 101 -22.44 6.95 -0.24
N SER A 102 -21.66 7.40 0.75
CA SER A 102 -20.29 6.93 0.98
C SER A 102 -20.28 5.42 1.30
N ILE A 103 -21.25 4.93 2.07
CA ILE A 103 -21.40 3.50 2.35
C ILE A 103 -21.75 2.75 1.06
N ILE A 104 -22.73 3.21 0.27
CA ILE A 104 -23.09 2.60 -1.02
C ILE A 104 -21.87 2.44 -1.93
N PHE A 105 -21.08 3.50 -2.13
CA PHE A 105 -19.92 3.42 -2.99
C PHE A 105 -18.79 2.55 -2.42
N SER A 106 -18.56 2.58 -1.10
CA SER A 106 -17.60 1.68 -0.46
C SER A 106 -18.01 0.21 -0.56
N THR A 107 -19.31 -0.09 -0.41
CA THR A 107 -19.88 -1.44 -0.57
C THR A 107 -19.82 -1.88 -2.04
N LEU A 108 -20.10 -1.00 -2.99
CA LEU A 108 -19.92 -1.30 -4.41
C LEU A 108 -18.48 -1.70 -4.72
N HIS A 109 -17.49 -0.94 -4.18
CA HIS A 109 -16.08 -1.28 -4.32
C HIS A 109 -15.73 -2.64 -3.67
N LEU A 110 -16.33 -2.93 -2.51
CA LEU A 110 -16.18 -4.23 -1.83
C LEU A 110 -16.64 -5.39 -2.71
N LEU A 111 -17.84 -5.28 -3.30
CA LEU A 111 -18.40 -6.28 -4.21
C LEU A 111 -17.57 -6.43 -5.50
N CYS A 112 -17.02 -5.32 -6.01
CA CYS A 112 -16.07 -5.35 -7.11
C CYS A 112 -14.80 -6.14 -6.73
N SER A 113 -14.33 -6.02 -5.48
CA SER A 113 -13.16 -6.76 -4.99
C SER A 113 -13.40 -8.27 -4.95
N TYR A 114 -14.61 -8.71 -4.59
CA TYR A 114 -14.98 -10.13 -4.67
C TYR A 114 -15.07 -10.62 -6.12
N THR A 115 -15.66 -9.80 -6.98
CA THR A 115 -15.75 -10.09 -8.42
C THR A 115 -14.35 -10.18 -9.03
N PHE A 116 -13.41 -9.34 -8.61
CA PHE A 116 -12.01 -9.40 -9.04
C PHE A 116 -11.36 -10.74 -8.71
N VAL A 117 -11.52 -11.22 -7.48
CA VAL A 117 -11.01 -12.54 -7.06
C VAL A 117 -11.62 -13.65 -7.90
N TYR A 118 -12.93 -13.64 -8.08
CA TYR A 118 -13.62 -14.62 -8.93
C TYR A 118 -13.09 -14.61 -10.37
N LEU A 119 -12.94 -13.43 -10.99
CA LEU A 119 -12.44 -13.31 -12.36
C LEU A 119 -10.99 -13.78 -12.49
N ILE A 120 -10.12 -13.47 -11.52
CA ILE A 120 -8.75 -13.99 -11.51
C ILE A 120 -8.76 -15.50 -11.40
N TRP A 121 -9.58 -16.09 -10.54
CA TRP A 121 -9.68 -17.55 -10.47
C TRP A 121 -10.15 -18.19 -11.77
N LYS A 122 -11.14 -17.56 -12.43
CA LYS A 122 -11.71 -18.02 -13.70
C LYS A 122 -10.75 -17.92 -14.87
N PHE A 123 -10.00 -16.83 -14.97
CA PHE A 123 -9.13 -16.51 -16.10
C PHE A 123 -7.64 -16.50 -15.72
N ARG A 124 -7.19 -17.26 -14.71
CA ARG A 124 -5.75 -17.30 -14.35
C ARG A 124 -4.95 -18.11 -15.37
N LYS A 125 -3.72 -17.68 -15.62
CA LYS A 125 -2.70 -18.54 -16.23
C LYS A 125 -2.46 -19.76 -15.34
N ARG A 126 -2.34 -20.94 -15.94
CA ARG A 126 -2.07 -22.20 -15.22
C ARG A 126 -0.58 -22.33 -14.89
N GLU A 127 -0.10 -21.49 -13.98
CA GLU A 127 1.29 -21.53 -13.49
C GLU A 127 1.36 -22.02 -12.05
N HIS A 128 2.26 -22.96 -11.80
CA HIS A 128 2.54 -23.54 -10.48
C HIS A 128 3.92 -23.08 -9.99
N ASN A 129 4.06 -21.78 -9.75
CA ASN A 129 5.28 -21.17 -9.22
C ASN A 129 5.02 -20.40 -7.91
N PRO A 130 6.07 -20.09 -7.13
CA PRO A 130 5.96 -19.33 -5.89
C PRO A 130 5.17 -18.01 -6.00
N GLY A 131 5.33 -17.27 -7.10
CA GLY A 131 4.58 -16.02 -7.34
C GLY A 131 3.07 -16.24 -7.46
N SER A 132 2.64 -17.28 -8.17
CA SER A 132 1.23 -17.70 -8.29
C SER A 132 0.64 -18.10 -6.92
N THR A 133 1.42 -18.77 -6.07
CA THR A 133 1.00 -19.07 -4.69
C THR A 133 0.83 -17.80 -3.87
N LEU A 134 1.81 -16.88 -3.87
CA LEU A 134 1.68 -15.60 -3.15
C LEU A 134 0.48 -14.79 -3.63
N LEU A 135 0.19 -14.78 -4.93
CA LEU A 135 -0.99 -14.10 -5.44
C LEU A 135 -2.28 -14.68 -4.82
N LYS A 136 -2.43 -16.00 -4.80
CA LYS A 136 -3.61 -16.63 -4.18
C LYS A 136 -3.72 -16.27 -2.70
N THR A 137 -2.60 -16.25 -1.99
CA THR A 137 -2.52 -15.83 -0.58
C THR A 137 -2.96 -14.38 -0.40
N ALA A 138 -2.45 -13.47 -1.23
CA ALA A 138 -2.82 -12.07 -1.19
C ALA A 138 -4.33 -11.90 -1.38
N LEU A 139 -4.88 -12.48 -2.46
CA LEU A 139 -6.31 -12.45 -2.76
C LEU A 139 -7.16 -13.05 -1.63
N GLY A 140 -6.70 -14.14 -1.00
CA GLY A 140 -7.33 -14.71 0.19
C GLY A 140 -7.36 -13.76 1.37
N PHE A 141 -6.24 -13.09 1.69
CA PHE A 141 -6.19 -12.10 2.77
C PHE A 141 -7.04 -10.86 2.49
N MET A 142 -7.22 -10.45 1.23
CA MET A 142 -8.21 -9.41 0.92
C MET A 142 -9.61 -9.86 1.24
N LEU A 143 -10.00 -11.09 0.89
CA LEU A 143 -11.33 -11.58 1.28
C LEU A 143 -11.47 -11.64 2.80
N ILE A 144 -10.46 -12.17 3.50
CA ILE A 144 -10.46 -12.23 4.97
C ILE A 144 -10.59 -10.84 5.58
N SER A 145 -9.83 -9.84 5.11
CA SER A 145 -9.84 -8.48 5.68
C SER A 145 -11.24 -7.87 5.68
N THR A 146 -12.07 -8.18 4.68
CA THR A 146 -13.44 -7.67 4.58
C THR A 146 -14.38 -8.12 5.69
N LEU A 147 -14.06 -9.21 6.42
CA LEU A 147 -14.84 -9.61 7.60
C LEU A 147 -14.90 -8.47 8.62
N GLY A 148 -13.80 -7.72 8.80
CA GLY A 148 -13.80 -6.52 9.64
C GLY A 148 -14.80 -5.46 9.18
N VAL A 149 -14.92 -5.24 7.87
CA VAL A 149 -15.86 -4.26 7.29
C VAL A 149 -17.31 -4.70 7.50
N TRP A 150 -17.62 -5.98 7.27
CA TRP A 150 -18.96 -6.52 7.51
C TRP A 150 -19.37 -6.46 8.98
N CYS A 151 -18.41 -6.53 9.91
CA CYS A 151 -18.68 -6.35 11.33
C CYS A 151 -19.00 -4.90 11.73
N LEU A 152 -18.69 -3.87 10.91
CA LEU A 152 -18.89 -2.47 11.31
C LEU A 152 -20.36 -2.10 11.52
N GLY A 153 -21.25 -2.51 10.63
CA GLY A 153 -22.69 -2.25 10.78
C GLY A 153 -23.27 -2.82 12.08
N PRO A 154 -23.12 -4.15 12.33
CA PRO A 154 -23.50 -4.78 13.59
C PRO A 154 -22.80 -4.15 14.81
N ALA A 155 -21.50 -3.83 14.72
CA ALA A 155 -20.77 -3.23 15.83
C ALA A 155 -21.35 -1.87 16.26
N VAL A 156 -21.68 -1.01 15.29
CA VAL A 156 -22.31 0.29 15.57
C VAL A 156 -23.71 0.09 16.16
N GLY A 157 -24.52 -0.78 15.56
CA GLY A 157 -25.91 -1.00 15.98
C GLY A 157 -26.05 -1.64 17.36
N LEU A 158 -25.13 -2.55 17.73
CA LEU A 158 -25.20 -3.31 18.98
C LEU A 158 -24.37 -2.69 20.11
N MET A 159 -23.22 -2.09 19.80
CA MET A 159 -22.22 -1.68 20.82
C MET A 159 -21.78 -0.21 20.69
N GLY A 160 -22.18 0.49 19.63
CA GLY A 160 -21.75 1.86 19.33
C GLY A 160 -20.37 1.95 18.66
N ASN A 161 -20.12 3.10 18.01
CA ASN A 161 -18.89 3.39 17.25
C ASN A 161 -17.65 3.72 18.11
N THR A 162 -17.82 3.81 19.43
CA THR A 162 -16.73 3.99 20.40
C THR A 162 -16.31 2.66 21.05
N SER A 163 -17.00 1.56 20.77
CA SER A 163 -16.71 0.25 21.36
C SER A 163 -15.36 -0.31 20.91
N ALA A 164 -14.73 -1.11 21.79
CA ALA A 164 -13.53 -1.86 21.47
C ALA A 164 -13.74 -2.76 20.24
N PHE A 165 -14.91 -3.41 20.13
CA PHE A 165 -15.24 -4.27 18.99
C PHE A 165 -15.26 -3.51 17.67
N PHE A 166 -15.90 -2.33 17.62
CA PHE A 166 -15.91 -1.49 16.42
C PHE A 166 -14.49 -1.07 16.00
N GLN A 167 -13.66 -0.66 16.94
CA GLN A 167 -12.29 -0.25 16.66
C GLN A 167 -11.41 -1.42 16.20
N VAL A 168 -11.53 -2.58 16.85
CA VAL A 168 -10.84 -3.81 16.45
C VAL A 168 -11.25 -4.25 15.05
N ALA A 169 -12.53 -4.13 14.68
CA ALA A 169 -13.01 -4.46 13.34
C ALA A 169 -12.37 -3.58 12.25
N ILE A 170 -12.20 -2.28 12.51
CA ILE A 170 -11.45 -1.36 11.63
C ILE A 170 -9.99 -1.81 11.52
N GLN A 171 -9.31 -2.06 12.65
CA GLN A 171 -7.90 -2.46 12.63
C GLN A 171 -7.69 -3.82 11.97
N PHE A 172 -8.63 -4.75 12.13
CA PHE A 172 -8.61 -6.05 11.46
C PHE A 172 -8.60 -5.86 9.95
N PHE A 173 -9.52 -5.04 9.43
CA PHE A 173 -9.54 -4.71 8.01
C PHE A 173 -8.22 -4.09 7.56
N LEU A 174 -7.74 -3.03 8.22
CA LEU A 174 -6.51 -2.34 7.83
C LEU A 174 -5.28 -3.26 7.88
N HIS A 175 -5.13 -4.05 8.94
CA HIS A 175 -3.97 -4.92 9.14
C HIS A 175 -3.85 -5.97 8.04
N PHE A 176 -4.92 -6.71 7.77
CA PHE A 176 -4.92 -7.75 6.74
C PHE A 176 -4.93 -7.14 5.33
N GLN A 177 -5.50 -5.95 5.14
CA GLN A 177 -5.41 -5.24 3.86
C GLN A 177 -3.97 -4.81 3.54
N PHE A 178 -3.25 -4.29 4.53
CA PHE A 178 -1.89 -3.81 4.35
C PHE A 178 -0.88 -4.95 4.26
N ASN A 179 -0.83 -5.80 5.29
CA ASN A 179 0.20 -6.83 5.41
C ASN A 179 -0.15 -8.12 4.66
N GLY A 180 -1.44 -8.49 4.61
CA GLY A 180 -1.89 -9.72 3.98
C GLY A 180 -2.18 -9.56 2.48
N TRP A 181 -2.86 -8.49 2.08
CA TRP A 181 -3.19 -8.24 0.68
C TRP A 181 -2.10 -7.43 -0.04
N PHE A 182 -1.85 -6.17 0.31
CA PHE A 182 -0.96 -5.31 -0.51
C PHE A 182 0.49 -5.78 -0.53
N VAL A 183 1.10 -6.04 0.63
CA VAL A 183 2.50 -6.48 0.71
C VAL A 183 2.70 -7.80 -0.03
N ILE A 184 1.84 -8.80 0.20
CA ILE A 184 1.96 -10.11 -0.46
C ILE A 184 1.69 -10.00 -1.96
N ALA A 185 0.76 -9.14 -2.41
CA ALA A 185 0.54 -8.88 -3.84
C ALA A 185 1.78 -8.26 -4.50
N VAL A 186 2.41 -7.27 -3.85
CA VAL A 186 3.68 -6.69 -4.31
C VAL A 186 4.78 -7.74 -4.39
N LEU A 187 4.89 -8.63 -3.39
CA LEU A 187 5.83 -9.75 -3.42
C LEU A 187 5.52 -10.73 -4.56
N ALA A 188 4.25 -11.06 -4.81
CA ALA A 188 3.86 -11.92 -5.92
C ALA A 188 4.30 -11.34 -7.27
N ILE A 189 4.06 -10.03 -7.48
CA ILE A 189 4.46 -9.31 -8.69
C ILE A 189 5.99 -9.20 -8.79
N ALA A 190 6.70 -8.96 -7.68
CA ALA A 190 8.16 -8.98 -7.64
C ALA A 190 8.71 -10.34 -8.08
N PHE A 191 8.13 -11.44 -7.56
CA PHE A 191 8.55 -12.79 -7.93
C PHE A 191 8.40 -13.06 -9.42
N TYR A 192 7.36 -12.50 -10.05
CA TYR A 192 7.18 -12.53 -11.49
C TYR A 192 8.28 -11.74 -12.24
N PHE A 193 8.49 -10.46 -11.92
CA PHE A 193 9.45 -9.61 -12.64
C PHE A 193 10.90 -10.03 -12.46
N PHE A 194 11.24 -10.55 -11.28
CA PHE A 194 12.58 -11.03 -10.97
C PHE A 194 12.75 -12.53 -11.22
N ARG A 195 11.76 -13.19 -11.87
CA ARG A 195 11.80 -14.61 -12.26
C ARG A 195 12.33 -15.50 -11.13
N ILE A 196 11.85 -15.26 -9.91
CA ILE A 196 12.42 -15.82 -8.69
C ILE A 196 12.21 -17.32 -8.67
N ALA A 197 13.31 -18.07 -8.76
CA ALA A 197 13.37 -19.48 -8.46
C ALA A 197 13.70 -19.66 -6.98
N PHE A 198 13.03 -20.60 -6.32
CA PHE A 198 13.18 -20.82 -4.89
C PHE A 198 13.40 -22.31 -4.64
N GLN A 199 14.42 -22.66 -3.84
CA GLN A 199 14.60 -24.05 -3.43
C GLN A 199 13.39 -24.50 -2.60
N ALA A 200 12.88 -25.71 -2.84
CA ALA A 200 11.62 -26.16 -2.27
C ALA A 200 11.57 -26.09 -0.73
N LYS A 201 12.68 -26.42 -0.06
CA LYS A 201 12.80 -26.34 1.40
C LYS A 201 12.70 -24.90 1.90
N ASP A 202 13.57 -24.02 1.39
CA ASP A 202 13.59 -22.62 1.82
C ASP A 202 12.28 -21.92 1.47
N TRP A 203 11.64 -22.28 0.35
CA TRP A 203 10.32 -21.77 -0.04
C TRP A 203 9.24 -22.12 0.98
N LYS A 204 9.15 -23.39 1.38
CA LYS A 204 8.16 -23.86 2.36
C LYS A 204 8.33 -23.13 3.69
N VAL A 205 9.57 -22.98 4.16
CA VAL A 205 9.87 -22.30 5.43
C VAL A 205 9.54 -20.80 5.33
N PHE A 206 10.00 -20.12 4.28
CA PHE A 206 9.68 -18.70 4.03
C PHE A 206 8.16 -18.47 4.02
N TYR A 207 7.43 -19.29 3.26
CA TYR A 207 6.00 -19.12 3.07
C TYR A 207 5.22 -19.30 4.37
N ILE A 208 5.54 -20.32 5.18
CA ILE A 208 4.90 -20.53 6.49
C ILE A 208 5.20 -19.36 7.44
N LEU A 209 6.46 -18.93 7.52
CA LEU A 209 6.85 -17.81 8.38
C LEU A 209 6.16 -16.50 7.96
N LEU A 210 6.02 -16.25 6.65
CA LEU A 210 5.29 -15.10 6.14
C LEU A 210 3.83 -15.12 6.62
N LEU A 211 3.11 -16.24 6.43
CA LEU A 211 1.72 -16.37 6.86
C LEU A 211 1.56 -16.19 8.38
N LEU A 212 2.39 -16.87 9.17
CA LEU A 212 2.37 -16.75 10.62
C LEU A 212 2.65 -15.31 11.04
N SER A 213 3.62 -14.64 10.42
CA SER A 213 3.94 -13.26 10.77
C SER A 213 2.77 -12.31 10.53
N VAL A 214 2.02 -12.46 9.43
CA VAL A 214 0.84 -11.62 9.15
C VAL A 214 -0.24 -11.84 10.20
N VAL A 215 -0.53 -13.09 10.57
CA VAL A 215 -1.57 -13.39 11.57
C VAL A 215 -1.15 -12.93 12.97
N LEU A 216 0.06 -13.26 13.40
CA LEU A 216 0.53 -12.98 14.76
C LEU A 216 0.74 -11.47 15.00
N THR A 217 1.18 -10.71 14.00
CA THR A 217 1.37 -9.25 14.15
C THR A 217 0.06 -8.48 14.31
N PHE A 218 -1.10 -9.08 14.04
CA PHE A 218 -2.41 -8.48 14.35
C PHE A 218 -2.62 -8.29 15.87
N ALA A 219 -1.85 -8.98 16.72
CA ALA A 219 -1.95 -8.83 18.16
C ALA A 219 -1.62 -7.40 18.66
N LEU A 220 -0.83 -6.61 17.93
CA LEU A 220 -0.54 -5.22 18.30
C LEU A 220 -1.78 -4.30 18.23
N PRO A 221 -2.46 -4.17 17.08
CA PRO A 221 -3.68 -3.37 17.05
C PRO A 221 -4.78 -3.94 17.95
N LEU A 222 -4.78 -5.25 18.22
CA LEU A 222 -5.70 -5.86 19.17
C LEU A 222 -5.40 -5.43 20.61
N SER A 223 -4.13 -5.35 21.01
CA SER A 223 -3.72 -4.95 22.37
C SER A 223 -4.05 -3.50 22.71
N TRP A 224 -4.30 -2.66 21.70
CA TRP A 224 -4.77 -1.28 21.91
C TRP A 224 -6.17 -1.19 22.52
N TYR A 225 -7.00 -2.22 22.30
CA TYR A 225 -8.40 -2.21 22.74
C TYR A 225 -8.72 -3.34 23.73
N LEU A 226 -7.92 -4.41 23.73
CA LEU A 226 -8.08 -5.54 24.63
C LEU A 226 -6.89 -5.64 25.60
N LYS A 227 -7.18 -5.56 26.90
CA LYS A 227 -6.18 -5.72 27.97
C LYS A 227 -5.91 -7.20 28.22
N ASN A 228 -4.99 -7.80 27.45
CA ASN A 228 -4.53 -9.17 27.66
C ASN A 228 -3.01 -9.26 27.47
N PRO A 229 -2.22 -9.59 28.50
CA PRO A 229 -0.76 -9.72 28.41
C PRO A 229 -0.27 -10.73 27.37
N LEU A 230 -1.08 -11.75 27.03
CA LEU A 230 -0.73 -12.71 25.99
C LEU A 230 -0.55 -12.05 24.61
N LEU A 231 -1.25 -10.94 24.34
CA LEU A 231 -1.15 -10.22 23.07
C LEU A 231 0.25 -9.65 22.83
N TYR A 232 0.93 -9.23 23.90
CA TYR A 232 2.33 -8.80 23.80
C TYR A 232 3.22 -9.94 23.28
N TRP A 233 3.13 -11.13 23.88
CA TRP A 233 3.94 -12.29 23.49
C TRP A 233 3.60 -12.79 22.08
N VAL A 234 2.31 -12.80 21.71
CA VAL A 234 1.86 -13.14 20.36
C VAL A 234 2.43 -12.15 19.34
N HIS A 235 2.38 -10.85 19.63
CA HIS A 235 2.96 -9.84 18.77
C HIS A 235 4.48 -9.97 18.65
N ALA A 236 5.19 -10.18 19.76
CA ALA A 236 6.63 -10.40 19.78
C ALA A 236 7.04 -11.59 18.89
N ALA A 237 6.33 -12.73 19.01
CA ALA A 237 6.51 -13.87 18.11
C ALA A 237 6.23 -13.50 16.65
N GLY A 238 5.22 -12.68 16.39
CA GLY A 238 4.92 -12.15 15.06
C GLY A 238 6.05 -11.33 14.44
N ILE A 239 6.68 -10.46 15.21
CA ILE A 239 7.83 -9.65 14.74
C ILE A 239 9.03 -10.55 14.45
N LEU A 240 9.36 -11.49 15.34
CA LEU A 240 10.50 -12.39 15.16
C LEU A 240 10.30 -13.32 13.95
N THR A 241 9.09 -13.84 13.76
CA THR A 241 8.75 -14.64 12.56
C THR A 241 8.79 -13.81 11.28
N GLN A 242 8.38 -12.53 11.32
CA GLN A 242 8.51 -11.60 10.19
C GLN A 242 9.98 -11.39 9.81
N LEU A 243 10.84 -11.15 10.80
CA LEU A 243 12.27 -10.97 10.58
C LEU A 243 12.90 -12.24 10.00
N ALA A 244 12.56 -13.42 10.53
CA ALA A 244 13.04 -14.70 10.02
C ALA A 244 12.60 -14.93 8.55
N ALA A 245 11.34 -14.63 8.22
CA ALA A 245 10.83 -14.71 6.84
C ALA A 245 11.65 -13.81 5.90
N PHE A 246 11.93 -12.57 6.31
CA PHE A 246 12.72 -11.63 5.52
C PHE A 246 14.16 -12.10 5.31
N VAL A 247 14.83 -12.63 6.35
CA VAL A 247 16.20 -13.16 6.24
C VAL A 247 16.26 -14.31 5.24
N ILE A 248 15.31 -15.25 5.30
CA ILE A 248 15.26 -16.38 4.36
C ILE A 248 14.99 -15.88 2.94
N LEU A 249 14.04 -14.95 2.77
CA LEU A 249 13.76 -14.33 1.47
C LEU A 249 15.04 -13.71 0.89
N TYR A 250 15.67 -12.80 1.63
CA TYR A 250 16.88 -12.09 1.20
C TYR A 250 17.99 -13.06 0.81
N ARG A 251 18.32 -14.03 1.68
CA ARG A 251 19.37 -15.02 1.42
C ARG A 251 19.10 -15.83 0.15
N SER A 252 17.85 -16.24 -0.05
CA SER A 252 17.46 -17.12 -1.16
C SER A 252 17.44 -16.40 -2.51
N VAL A 253 17.15 -15.09 -2.53
CA VAL A 253 16.88 -14.36 -3.77
C VAL A 253 17.93 -13.32 -4.15
N ARG A 254 18.81 -12.90 -3.23
CA ARG A 254 19.73 -11.75 -3.44
C ARG A 254 20.54 -11.83 -4.74
N PHE A 255 21.04 -13.00 -5.11
CA PHE A 255 21.86 -13.17 -6.31
C PHE A 255 21.04 -13.08 -7.60
N GLN A 256 19.85 -13.67 -7.62
CA GLN A 256 18.93 -13.63 -8.76
C GLN A 256 18.46 -12.20 -9.00
N VAL A 257 18.05 -11.52 -7.93
CA VAL A 257 17.65 -10.12 -7.94
C VAL A 257 18.81 -9.24 -8.41
N HIS A 258 20.01 -9.41 -7.85
CA HIS A 258 21.18 -8.64 -8.26
C HIS A 258 21.51 -8.83 -9.75
N GLY A 259 21.44 -10.05 -10.26
CA GLY A 259 21.66 -10.35 -11.68
C GLY A 259 20.67 -9.60 -12.59
N ILE A 260 19.39 -9.63 -12.25
CA ILE A 260 18.34 -8.95 -13.03
C ILE A 260 18.45 -7.43 -12.92
N LEU A 261 18.79 -6.89 -11.75
CA LEU A 261 18.96 -5.44 -11.55
C LEU A 261 20.08 -4.84 -12.40
N LYS A 262 21.08 -5.63 -12.85
CA LYS A 262 22.09 -5.14 -13.80
C LYS A 262 21.49 -4.72 -15.13
N THR A 263 20.35 -5.29 -15.51
CA THR A 263 19.62 -4.94 -16.74
C THR A 263 18.71 -3.72 -16.57
N TYR A 264 18.57 -3.22 -15.33
CA TYR A 264 17.67 -2.11 -15.01
C TYR A 264 18.43 -0.78 -15.10
N SER A 265 17.73 0.26 -15.55
CA SER A 265 18.21 1.64 -15.54
C SER A 265 18.53 2.11 -14.11
N ALA A 266 19.26 3.24 -14.00
CA ALA A 266 19.58 3.83 -12.71
C ALA A 266 18.32 4.16 -11.88
N THR A 267 17.30 4.74 -12.50
CA THR A 267 16.04 5.10 -11.83
C THR A 267 15.28 3.87 -11.35
N GLU A 268 15.20 2.80 -12.15
CA GLU A 268 14.57 1.54 -11.73
C GLU A 268 15.31 0.90 -10.54
N ARG A 269 16.66 0.92 -10.55
CA ARG A 269 17.46 0.43 -9.42
C ARG A 269 17.27 1.26 -8.15
N ILE A 270 17.14 2.58 -8.28
CA ILE A 270 16.85 3.48 -7.16
C ILE A 270 15.46 3.17 -6.58
N LEU A 271 14.42 3.04 -7.42
CA LEU A 271 13.07 2.70 -6.96
C LEU A 271 13.03 1.32 -6.29
N PHE A 272 13.75 0.33 -6.82
CA PHE A 272 13.89 -0.97 -6.18
C PHE A 272 14.54 -0.84 -4.80
N SER A 273 15.67 -0.14 -4.71
CA SER A 273 16.43 0.04 -3.47
C SER A 273 15.62 0.80 -2.43
N TYR A 274 14.92 1.85 -2.84
CA TYR A 274 14.00 2.64 -2.02
C TYR A 274 12.84 1.79 -1.47
N SER A 275 12.19 1.00 -2.32
CA SER A 275 11.08 0.13 -1.92
C SER A 275 11.54 -0.98 -0.98
N GLY A 276 12.71 -1.57 -1.25
CA GLY A 276 13.33 -2.59 -0.41
C GLY A 276 13.82 -2.03 0.93
N LEU A 277 14.41 -0.83 0.94
CA LEU A 277 14.87 -0.17 2.16
C LEU A 277 13.69 0.19 3.07
N THR A 278 12.62 0.77 2.53
CA THR A 278 11.44 1.10 3.33
C THR A 278 10.74 -0.14 3.87
N LEU A 279 10.71 -1.24 3.11
CA LEU A 279 10.22 -2.54 3.61
C LEU A 279 11.10 -3.07 4.74
N PHE A 280 12.42 -2.97 4.59
CA PHE A 280 13.37 -3.36 5.63
C PHE A 280 13.17 -2.54 6.90
N ILE A 281 13.09 -1.21 6.79
CA ILE A 281 12.80 -0.32 7.92
C ILE A 281 11.47 -0.70 8.58
N LYS A 282 10.43 -1.00 7.80
CA LYS A 282 9.12 -1.46 8.30
C LYS A 282 9.23 -2.74 9.13
N ILE A 283 10.18 -3.63 8.82
CA ILE A 283 10.39 -4.89 9.54
C ILE A 283 11.24 -4.67 10.79
N ILE A 284 12.20 -3.74 10.75
CA ILE A 284 13.12 -3.47 11.86
C ILE A 284 12.48 -2.57 12.93
N ILE A 285 11.75 -1.52 12.57
CA ILE A 285 11.13 -0.59 13.54
C ILE A 285 10.29 -1.32 14.59
N PRO A 286 9.43 -2.31 14.23
CA PRO A 286 8.64 -3.05 15.21
C PRO A 286 9.47 -3.82 16.25
N LEU A 287 10.76 -4.09 16.03
CA LEU A 287 11.62 -4.69 17.06
C LEU A 287 11.72 -3.80 18.31
N LEU A 288 11.56 -2.48 18.17
CA LEU A 288 11.47 -1.56 19.31
C LEU A 288 10.25 -1.84 20.19
N LEU A 289 9.20 -2.46 19.64
CA LEU A 289 7.97 -2.81 20.36
C LEU A 289 8.13 -4.09 21.20
N LEU A 290 9.30 -4.74 21.13
CA LEU A 290 9.71 -5.74 22.13
C LEU A 290 10.04 -5.09 23.48
N TYR A 291 10.13 -3.77 23.55
CA TYR A 291 10.15 -3.03 24.80
C TYR A 291 8.70 -2.58 25.15
N PRO A 292 8.07 -3.12 26.21
CA PRO A 292 6.64 -2.90 26.46
C PRO A 292 6.21 -1.42 26.53
N PRO A 293 6.96 -0.49 27.16
CA PRO A 293 6.57 0.92 27.17
C PRO A 293 6.50 1.56 25.77
N MET A 294 7.31 1.07 24.81
CA MET A 294 7.22 1.53 23.42
C MET A 294 5.97 0.99 22.72
N MET A 295 5.58 -0.27 22.98
CA MET A 295 4.32 -0.84 22.46
C MET A 295 3.09 -0.04 22.90
N GLU A 296 3.07 0.43 24.14
CA GLU A 296 2.00 1.30 24.65
C GLU A 296 2.05 2.69 24.01
N ALA A 297 3.24 3.30 23.93
CA ALA A 297 3.40 4.65 23.41
C ALA A 297 2.95 4.81 21.95
N VAL A 298 3.20 3.81 21.09
CA VAL A 298 2.79 3.88 19.68
C VAL A 298 1.28 3.91 19.49
N HIS A 299 0.47 3.48 20.47
CA HIS A 299 -0.99 3.66 20.39
C HIS A 299 -1.38 5.14 20.46
N TYR A 300 -0.70 5.91 21.31
CA TYR A 300 -1.06 7.29 21.62
C TYR A 300 -0.35 8.32 20.73
N ILE A 301 0.87 8.02 20.27
CA ILE A 301 1.67 8.95 19.46
C ILE A 301 1.31 8.79 17.97
N ARG A 302 0.28 9.53 17.54
CA ARG A 302 -0.24 9.49 16.17
C ARG A 302 0.81 9.73 15.07
N HIS A 303 1.82 10.56 15.34
CA HIS A 303 2.90 10.84 14.38
C HIS A 303 3.66 9.58 13.96
N LEU A 304 3.94 8.69 14.93
CA LEU A 304 4.64 7.42 14.68
C LEU A 304 3.75 6.45 13.88
N VAL A 305 2.46 6.33 14.24
CA VAL A 305 1.51 5.47 13.51
C VAL A 305 1.32 5.94 12.07
N VAL A 306 1.11 7.25 11.88
CA VAL A 306 0.91 7.84 10.55
C VAL A 306 2.17 7.68 9.71
N GLY A 307 3.36 7.91 10.27
CA GLY A 307 4.62 7.66 9.56
C GLY A 307 4.77 6.18 9.19
N PHE A 308 4.49 5.25 10.11
CA PHE A 308 4.59 3.82 9.83
C PHE A 308 3.64 3.36 8.71
N ILE A 309 2.41 3.88 8.64
CA ILE A 309 1.49 3.59 7.54
C ILE A 309 2.02 4.15 6.21
N HIS A 310 2.49 5.40 6.19
CA HIS A 310 3.05 6.01 4.97
C HIS A 310 4.35 5.33 4.51
N LEU A 311 5.21 4.92 5.43
CA LEU A 311 6.41 4.12 5.15
C LEU A 311 6.07 2.88 4.31
N LEU A 312 4.98 2.19 4.65
CA LEU A 312 4.52 1.04 3.90
C LEU A 312 3.82 1.43 2.58
N MET A 313 2.87 2.37 2.63
CA MET A 313 2.02 2.72 1.49
C MET A 313 2.77 3.51 0.40
N LEU A 314 3.53 4.55 0.77
CA LEU A 314 4.29 5.41 -0.14
C LEU A 314 5.70 4.87 -0.40
N GLY A 315 6.36 4.35 0.64
CA GLY A 315 7.68 3.77 0.53
C GLY A 315 7.69 2.47 -0.26
N THR A 316 7.20 1.41 0.39
CA THR A 316 7.29 0.06 -0.17
C THR A 316 6.34 -0.16 -1.34
N ILE A 317 5.04 0.12 -1.15
CA ILE A 317 4.01 -0.24 -2.12
C ILE A 317 4.07 0.69 -3.34
N SER A 318 3.98 2.01 -3.15
CA SER A 318 3.98 2.95 -4.28
C SER A 318 5.30 2.95 -5.05
N GLY A 319 6.45 2.85 -4.36
CA GLY A 319 7.75 2.66 -5.01
C GLY A 319 7.80 1.41 -5.89
N SER A 320 7.28 0.29 -5.39
CA SER A 320 7.21 -0.97 -6.15
C SER A 320 6.26 -0.87 -7.34
N LEU A 321 5.08 -0.24 -7.17
CA LEU A 321 4.12 -0.03 -8.25
C LEU A 321 4.70 0.80 -9.39
N LEU A 322 5.43 1.87 -9.08
CA LEU A 322 6.10 2.69 -10.09
C LEU A 322 7.20 1.90 -10.82
N LEU A 323 8.02 1.13 -10.09
CA LEU A 323 9.00 0.24 -10.69
C LEU A 323 8.34 -0.76 -11.66
N PHE A 324 7.27 -1.44 -11.22
CA PHE A 324 6.60 -2.43 -12.05
C PHE A 324 5.90 -1.82 -13.26
N ALA A 325 5.36 -0.60 -13.14
CA ALA A 325 4.80 0.12 -14.27
C ALA A 325 5.87 0.51 -15.30
N MET A 326 7.06 0.91 -14.86
CA MET A 326 8.22 1.14 -15.75
C MET A 326 8.66 -0.16 -16.45
N ARG A 327 8.78 -1.26 -15.69
CA ARG A 327 9.10 -2.60 -16.24
C ARG A 327 8.04 -3.13 -17.18
N SER A 328 6.79 -2.72 -17.00
CA SER A 328 5.70 -3.03 -17.92
C SER A 328 5.66 -2.13 -19.16
N GLY A 329 6.54 -1.13 -19.22
CA GLY A 329 6.59 -0.15 -20.29
C GLY A 329 5.43 0.85 -20.26
N TRP A 330 4.66 0.91 -19.17
CA TRP A 330 3.52 1.82 -19.01
C TRP A 330 3.96 3.24 -18.64
N LEU A 331 5.12 3.35 -17.97
CA LEU A 331 5.80 4.63 -17.75
C LEU A 331 7.06 4.68 -18.61
N ASN A 332 7.21 5.76 -19.39
CA ASN A 332 8.37 5.93 -20.25
C ASN A 332 9.60 6.36 -19.43
N ILE A 333 10.47 5.40 -19.11
CA ILE A 333 11.70 5.64 -18.33
C ILE A 333 12.69 6.60 -19.01
N SER A 334 12.64 6.72 -20.34
CA SER A 334 13.48 7.67 -21.09
C SER A 334 13.01 9.11 -20.91
N SER A 335 11.76 9.33 -20.47
CA SER A 335 11.25 10.67 -20.16
C SER A 335 12.00 11.26 -18.96
N TYR A 336 12.60 12.42 -19.15
CA TYR A 336 13.19 13.19 -18.05
C TYR A 336 12.13 13.49 -16.97
N GLY A 337 10.91 13.86 -17.38
CA GLY A 337 9.81 14.15 -16.47
C GLY A 337 9.46 13.00 -15.54
N ILE A 338 9.37 11.76 -16.05
CA ILE A 338 9.11 10.58 -15.23
C ILE A 338 10.24 10.32 -14.21
N ARG A 339 11.51 10.42 -14.64
CA ARG A 339 12.67 10.23 -13.76
C ARG A 339 12.73 11.30 -12.67
N PHE A 340 12.62 12.56 -13.06
CA PHE A 340 12.62 13.71 -12.15
C PHE A 340 11.49 13.60 -11.12
N SER A 341 10.27 13.29 -11.56
CA SER A 341 9.10 13.17 -10.68
C SER A 341 9.23 11.98 -9.72
N SER A 342 9.87 10.88 -10.15
CA SER A 342 10.17 9.74 -9.27
C SER A 342 11.16 10.11 -8.16
N TYR A 343 12.20 10.88 -8.48
CA TYR A 343 13.14 11.37 -7.46
C TYR A 343 12.48 12.39 -6.53
N LEU A 344 11.66 13.29 -7.07
CA LEU A 344 10.91 14.25 -6.27
C LEU A 344 9.95 13.56 -5.29
N LEU A 345 9.33 12.45 -5.71
CA LEU A 345 8.48 11.62 -4.84
C LEU A 345 9.27 11.06 -3.66
N ILE A 346 10.45 10.48 -3.92
CA ILE A 346 11.34 9.92 -2.89
C ILE A 346 11.78 11.03 -1.91
N ILE A 347 12.16 12.20 -2.42
CA ILE A 347 12.56 13.35 -1.60
C ILE A 347 11.41 13.83 -0.73
N GLY A 348 10.24 14.10 -1.34
CA GLY A 348 9.04 14.56 -0.62
C GLY A 348 8.63 13.58 0.48
N PHE A 349 8.58 12.28 0.16
CA PHE A 349 8.30 11.23 1.13
C PHE A 349 9.32 11.21 2.27
N THR A 350 10.62 11.23 1.95
CA THR A 350 11.69 11.16 2.95
C THR A 350 11.61 12.36 3.91
N LEU A 351 11.38 13.56 3.38
CA LEU A 351 11.18 14.76 4.20
C LEU A 351 9.96 14.62 5.12
N THR A 352 8.81 14.16 4.61
CA THR A 352 7.61 13.99 5.44
C THR A 352 7.80 12.94 6.52
N GLU A 353 8.45 11.83 6.23
CA GLU A 353 8.69 10.75 7.18
C GLU A 353 9.69 11.12 8.27
N ILE A 354 10.78 11.81 7.91
CA ILE A 354 11.75 12.31 8.89
C ILE A 354 11.06 13.27 9.86
N LEU A 355 10.23 14.19 9.36
CA LEU A 355 9.51 15.13 10.22
C LEU A 355 8.53 14.40 11.15
N LEU A 356 7.75 13.43 10.63
CA LEU A 356 6.82 12.63 11.44
C LEU A 356 7.56 11.83 12.52
N LEU A 357 8.68 11.19 12.17
CA LEU A 357 9.49 10.41 13.08
C LEU A 357 10.11 11.30 14.17
N LEU A 358 10.75 12.42 13.79
CA LEU A 358 11.38 13.34 14.74
C LEU A 358 10.34 13.91 15.72
N GLN A 359 9.19 14.35 15.22
CA GLN A 359 8.12 14.85 16.08
C GLN A 359 7.60 13.77 17.02
N GLY A 360 7.40 12.54 16.52
CA GLY A 360 6.96 11.42 17.34
C GLY A 360 7.97 11.02 18.42
N LEU A 361 9.26 11.00 18.08
CA LEU A 361 10.34 10.72 19.03
C LEU A 361 10.51 11.84 20.06
N SER A 362 10.41 13.11 19.67
CA SER A 362 10.45 14.21 20.63
C SER A 362 9.34 14.11 21.67
N ILE A 363 8.11 13.77 21.24
CA ILE A 363 6.98 13.53 22.15
C ILE A 363 7.28 12.36 23.09
N TYR A 364 7.81 11.24 22.57
CA TYR A 364 8.11 10.05 23.38
C TYR A 364 9.23 10.30 24.41
N MET A 365 10.30 10.97 24.00
CA MET A 365 11.49 11.19 24.83
C MET A 365 11.38 12.41 25.75
N GLY A 366 10.32 13.21 25.61
CA GLY A 366 10.20 14.51 26.30
C GLY A 366 11.21 15.55 25.82
N TRP A 367 11.72 15.42 24.59
CA TRP A 367 12.62 16.41 23.98
C TRP A 367 11.85 17.63 23.49
N PRO A 368 12.54 18.75 23.22
CA PRO A 368 11.93 19.87 22.50
C PRO A 368 11.26 19.40 21.20
N LEU A 369 10.04 19.89 20.97
CA LEU A 369 9.29 19.63 19.74
C LEU A 369 9.96 20.29 18.54
N VAL A 370 9.71 19.76 17.34
CA VAL A 370 10.29 20.33 16.11
C VAL A 370 9.73 21.75 15.89
N PRO A 371 10.58 22.78 15.83
CA PRO A 371 10.13 24.16 15.61
C PRO A 371 9.37 24.29 14.27
N TYR A 372 8.28 25.06 14.25
CA TYR A 372 7.45 25.28 13.06
C TYR A 372 6.96 23.99 12.38
N TYR A 373 6.84 22.89 13.13
CA TYR A 373 6.49 21.57 12.60
C TYR A 373 5.32 21.56 11.60
N PRO A 374 4.16 22.21 11.85
CA PRO A 374 3.05 22.19 10.89
C PRO A 374 3.42 22.80 9.54
N PHE A 375 4.19 23.90 9.52
CA PHE A 375 4.63 24.56 8.29
C PHE A 375 5.65 23.70 7.54
N LEU A 376 6.62 23.11 8.24
CA LEU A 376 7.63 22.23 7.63
C LEU A 376 6.97 21.00 7.00
N LEU A 377 6.03 20.37 7.72
CA LEU A 377 5.33 19.20 7.22
C LEU A 377 4.42 19.52 6.03
N PHE A 378 3.74 20.68 6.07
CA PHE A 378 2.96 21.17 4.94
C PHE A 378 3.85 21.41 3.71
N GLY A 379 4.98 22.10 3.87
CA GLY A 379 5.95 22.35 2.80
C GLY A 379 6.52 21.06 2.19
N ALA A 380 6.92 20.09 3.02
CA ALA A 380 7.36 18.77 2.56
C ALA A 380 6.26 18.03 1.79
N SER A 381 5.00 18.18 2.21
CA SER A 381 3.85 17.57 1.54
C SER A 381 3.51 18.23 0.20
N ILE A 382 3.85 19.50 -0.02
CA ILE A 382 3.75 20.15 -1.34
C ILE A 382 4.67 19.44 -2.33
N VAL A 383 5.92 19.17 -1.93
CA VAL A 383 6.91 18.47 -2.77
C VAL A 383 6.36 17.10 -3.19
N LEU A 384 5.80 16.35 -2.24
CA LEU A 384 5.17 15.05 -2.51
C LEU A 384 3.98 15.18 -3.47
N CYS A 385 3.07 16.14 -3.25
CA CYS A 385 1.90 16.35 -4.10
C CYS A 385 2.30 16.74 -5.52
N VAL A 386 3.27 17.64 -5.69
CA VAL A 386 3.81 18.05 -6.99
C VAL A 386 4.46 16.86 -7.70
N ALA A 387 5.21 16.02 -6.99
CA ALA A 387 5.81 14.82 -7.57
C ALA A 387 4.76 13.88 -8.18
N VAL A 388 3.66 13.63 -7.47
CA VAL A 388 2.57 12.76 -7.95
C VAL A 388 1.84 13.40 -9.15
N LEU A 389 1.58 14.71 -9.10
CA LEU A 389 0.97 15.44 -10.22
C LEU A 389 1.84 15.38 -11.49
N LEU A 390 3.15 15.59 -11.36
CA LEU A 390 4.08 15.50 -12.48
C LEU A 390 4.20 14.06 -13.00
N LEU A 391 4.23 13.05 -12.12
CA LEU A 391 4.16 11.65 -12.54
C LEU A 391 2.91 11.39 -13.40
N PHE A 392 1.74 11.88 -12.98
CA PHE A 392 0.51 11.75 -13.74
C PHE A 392 0.60 12.45 -15.11
N ILE A 393 0.99 13.72 -15.15
CA ILE A 393 1.09 14.51 -16.39
C ILE A 393 2.07 13.85 -17.38
N PHE A 394 3.25 13.45 -16.91
CA PHE A 394 4.27 12.86 -17.76
C PHE A 394 4.00 11.41 -18.12
N SER A 395 3.05 10.73 -17.46
CA SER A 395 2.65 9.36 -17.80
C SER A 395 2.01 9.24 -19.18
N PHE A 396 1.50 10.35 -19.74
CA PHE A 396 0.92 10.39 -21.08
C PHE A 396 1.96 10.56 -22.19
N ILE A 397 3.21 10.88 -21.87
CA ILE A 397 4.26 11.02 -22.90
C ILE A 397 4.58 9.64 -23.47
N PRO A 398 4.28 9.39 -24.76
CA PRO A 398 4.57 8.11 -25.38
C PRO A 398 6.07 7.84 -25.40
N LYS A 399 6.46 6.56 -25.38
CA LYS A 399 7.81 6.19 -25.77
C LYS A 399 8.06 6.70 -27.18
N ARG A 400 9.10 7.51 -27.41
CA ARG A 400 9.66 7.62 -28.75
C ARG A 400 9.99 6.20 -29.18
N GLN A 401 9.39 5.71 -30.26
CA GLN A 401 9.74 4.44 -30.86
C GLN A 401 11.20 4.51 -31.31
N TYR A 402 12.13 4.20 -30.42
CA TYR A 402 13.37 3.62 -30.87
C TYR A 402 13.03 2.18 -31.20
N LYS A 403 13.12 1.83 -32.49
CA LYS A 403 12.99 0.46 -32.98
C LYS A 403 13.72 -0.46 -32.00
N GLU A 404 12.99 -1.32 -31.31
CA GLU A 404 13.57 -2.43 -30.58
C GLU A 404 14.28 -3.28 -31.64
N SER A 405 15.61 -3.20 -31.66
CA SER A 405 16.43 -4.24 -32.26
C SER A 405 16.08 -5.53 -31.53
N ASN A 406 15.47 -6.45 -32.27
CA ASN A 406 15.14 -7.81 -31.86
C ASN A 406 16.15 -8.39 -30.85
N VAL A 407 15.76 -8.42 -29.58
CA VAL A 407 16.26 -9.45 -28.66
C VAL A 407 15.07 -10.34 -28.37
N LYS A 408 14.94 -11.37 -29.21
CA LYS A 408 14.10 -12.54 -28.93
C LYS A 408 14.78 -13.35 -27.82
N VAL A 409 13.93 -13.93 -26.95
CA VAL A 409 14.15 -14.97 -25.92
C VAL A 409 14.53 -14.47 -24.53
#